data_AF-T0T189-F1
#
_entry.id   AF-T0T189-F1
#
_cell.length_a   1.000
_cell.length_b   1.000
_cell.length_c   1.000
_cell.angle_alpha   90.00
_cell.angle_beta   90.00
_cell.angle_gamma   90.00
#
_symmetry.space_group_name_H-M   'P 1'
#
loop_
_entity.id
_entity.type
_entity.pdbx_description
1 polymer ?
#
loop_
_entity_poly.entity_id
_entity_poly.type
_entity_poly.pdbx_seq_one_letter_code
_entity_poly.pdbx_strand_id
1 'polypeptide(L)'
;MDELEKLGHWEISHSFESYLKSFKLDNLERDVKDLSGGEQRKVLLALGLTSKANLILWDEPTNHLDIETIEAFEEELLKTDKSFIVISHDRYLLSKVTNKIFHINRSEITAYKGSYADYITFLDSQEEARKKMLAKLRNSLKRETDWMRQGIKARGTRSKKRVENFKDLSSKVNTLKSEAKKSMEVLINKSNRKTKMLTEFKNVTFSYGERPMFNQLDFALYKGDKIGVIGENGVGKSTLMKLIAGQLTVSGGRTKYADDLKICYFSQTKEELNLDKTPFELLGDGEDFIHFKNGRSLHVASYFQNYLFDQSELHRPLSSFSGGEINRLQLALNLKNEADIWIFDEPTNDLDIESIEILRKETL
;
A
#
# COMPACT_ATOMS: atom_id res chain seq x y z
N MET A 1 -34.39 -17.94 -33.05
CA MET A 1 -34.12 -16.50 -33.25
C MET A 1 -35.15 -15.63 -32.54
N ASP A 2 -36.41 -16.06 -32.36
CA ASP A 2 -37.48 -15.22 -31.79
C ASP A 2 -37.64 -15.16 -30.24
N GLU A 3 -36.82 -15.88 -29.46
CA GLU A 3 -36.79 -15.73 -27.98
C GLU A 3 -35.62 -14.87 -27.48
N LEU A 4 -34.56 -14.71 -28.29
CA LEU A 4 -33.38 -13.90 -27.97
C LEU A 4 -33.60 -12.39 -28.16
N GLU A 5 -34.58 -11.99 -28.97
CA GLU A 5 -34.90 -10.57 -29.21
C GLU A 5 -35.82 -9.97 -28.12
N LYS A 6 -36.52 -10.78 -27.33
CA LYS A 6 -37.59 -10.32 -26.42
C LYS A 6 -37.14 -9.84 -25.02
N LEU A 7 -35.85 -9.86 -24.69
CA LEU A 7 -35.35 -9.63 -23.32
C LEU A 7 -34.42 -8.41 -23.14
N GLY A 8 -34.43 -7.45 -24.09
CA GLY A 8 -33.59 -6.25 -24.00
C GLY A 8 -32.10 -6.53 -24.21
N HIS A 9 -31.77 -7.61 -24.95
CA HIS A 9 -30.40 -7.98 -25.28
C HIS A 9 -29.69 -6.93 -26.14
N TRP A 10 -30.42 -6.25 -27.03
CA TRP A 10 -29.86 -5.17 -27.84
C TRP A 10 -29.45 -3.95 -26.99
N GLU A 11 -30.26 -3.56 -26.01
CA GLU A 11 -29.93 -2.45 -25.10
C GLU A 11 -28.74 -2.79 -24.20
N ILE A 12 -28.70 -4.00 -23.65
CA ILE A 12 -27.56 -4.51 -22.86
C ILE A 12 -26.30 -4.52 -23.73
N SER A 13 -26.36 -5.08 -24.93
CA SER A 13 -25.18 -5.20 -25.80
C SER A 13 -24.67 -3.83 -26.25
N HIS A 14 -25.57 -2.90 -26.60
CA HIS A 14 -25.20 -1.55 -26.99
C HIS A 14 -24.65 -0.74 -25.82
N SER A 15 -25.20 -0.90 -24.61
CA SER A 15 -24.68 -0.28 -23.39
C SER A 15 -23.30 -0.83 -23.04
N PHE A 16 -23.12 -2.15 -23.15
CA PHE A 16 -21.83 -2.81 -22.93
C PHE A 16 -20.76 -2.33 -23.92
N GLU A 17 -21.06 -2.27 -25.22
CA GLU A 17 -20.15 -1.72 -26.23
C GLU A 17 -19.84 -0.24 -25.97
N SER A 18 -20.83 0.54 -25.52
CA SER A 18 -20.61 1.95 -25.17
C SER A 18 -19.64 2.10 -24.00
N TYR A 19 -19.74 1.26 -22.96
CA TYR A 19 -18.79 1.27 -21.85
C TYR A 19 -17.39 0.81 -22.28
N LEU A 20 -17.28 -0.23 -23.12
CA LEU A 20 -15.98 -0.67 -23.64
C LEU A 20 -15.28 0.43 -24.46
N LYS A 21 -16.03 1.16 -25.29
CA LYS A 21 -15.51 2.34 -26.02
C LYS A 21 -15.12 3.45 -25.05
N SER A 22 -15.93 3.71 -24.02
CA SER A 22 -15.59 4.68 -22.97
C SER A 22 -14.31 4.33 -22.23
N PHE A 23 -14.01 3.04 -22.06
CA PHE A 23 -12.77 2.55 -21.45
C PHE A 23 -11.60 2.41 -22.44
N LYS A 24 -11.74 2.94 -23.67
CA LYS A 24 -10.74 2.90 -24.74
C LYS A 24 -10.32 1.47 -25.14
N LEU A 25 -11.26 0.53 -25.13
CA LEU A 25 -11.03 -0.83 -25.58
C LEU A 25 -11.47 -0.96 -27.04
N ASP A 26 -10.54 -0.67 -27.96
CA ASP A 26 -10.85 -0.48 -29.39
C ASP A 26 -11.03 -1.80 -30.16
N ASN A 27 -10.37 -2.88 -29.74
CA ASN A 27 -10.42 -4.17 -30.42
C ASN A 27 -11.35 -5.15 -29.70
N LEU A 28 -12.62 -5.14 -30.12
CA LEU A 28 -13.68 -5.98 -29.57
C LEU A 28 -13.68 -7.43 -30.12
N GLU A 29 -12.82 -7.75 -31.10
CA GLU A 29 -12.77 -9.08 -31.74
C GLU A 29 -11.70 -10.00 -31.13
N ARG A 30 -10.84 -9.49 -30.24
CA ARG A 30 -9.84 -10.31 -29.55
C ARG A 30 -10.47 -11.25 -28.53
N ASP A 31 -9.91 -12.45 -28.40
CA ASP A 31 -10.27 -13.37 -27.32
C ASP A 31 -9.87 -12.74 -25.97
N VAL A 32 -10.77 -12.84 -24.98
CA VAL A 32 -10.57 -12.32 -23.62
C VAL A 32 -9.29 -12.89 -22.98
N LYS A 33 -8.92 -14.12 -23.35
CA LYS A 33 -7.70 -14.78 -22.86
C LYS A 33 -6.41 -14.09 -23.27
N ASP A 34 -6.43 -13.38 -24.40
CA ASP A 34 -5.26 -12.69 -24.95
C ASP A 34 -5.16 -11.23 -24.49
N LEU A 35 -6.18 -10.74 -23.78
CA LEU A 35 -6.19 -9.40 -23.19
C LEU A 35 -5.26 -9.33 -21.99
N SER A 36 -4.62 -8.17 -21.81
CA SER A 36 -3.87 -7.86 -20.58
C SER A 36 -4.80 -7.83 -19.36
N GLY A 37 -4.27 -8.00 -18.15
CA GLY A 37 -5.07 -7.99 -16.93
C GLY A 37 -5.91 -6.72 -16.76
N GLY A 38 -5.39 -5.55 -17.15
CA GLY A 38 -6.13 -4.29 -17.14
C GLY A 38 -7.26 -4.24 -18.17
N GLU A 39 -7.03 -4.76 -19.38
CA GLU A 39 -8.07 -4.88 -20.42
C GLU A 39 -9.17 -5.86 -20.00
N GLN A 40 -8.80 -7.01 -19.42
CA GLN A 40 -9.76 -7.94 -18.83
C GLN A 40 -10.60 -7.28 -17.72
N ARG A 41 -9.97 -6.44 -16.89
CA ARG A 41 -10.66 -5.69 -15.85
C ARG A 41 -11.66 -4.68 -16.43
N LYS A 42 -11.30 -3.95 -17.50
CA LYS A 42 -12.22 -3.05 -18.22
C LYS A 42 -13.45 -3.78 -18.75
N VAL A 43 -13.27 -4.98 -19.28
CA VAL A 43 -14.38 -5.85 -19.71
C VAL A 43 -15.29 -6.22 -18.53
N LEU A 44 -14.71 -6.62 -17.39
CA LEU A 44 -15.47 -6.94 -16.18
C LEU A 44 -16.23 -5.74 -15.63
N LEU A 45 -15.64 -4.53 -15.65
CA LEU A 45 -16.31 -3.31 -15.26
C LEU A 45 -17.52 -3.03 -16.16
N ALA A 46 -17.33 -3.10 -17.48
CA ALA A 46 -18.42 -2.88 -18.42
C ALA A 46 -19.57 -3.89 -18.22
N LEU A 47 -19.24 -5.17 -17.96
CA LEU A 47 -20.24 -6.20 -17.64
C LEU A 47 -21.02 -5.87 -16.36
N GLY A 48 -20.33 -5.46 -15.29
CA GLY A 48 -20.97 -5.14 -14.02
C GLY A 48 -21.85 -3.88 -14.10
N LEU A 49 -21.41 -2.84 -14.82
CA LEU A 49 -22.20 -1.63 -15.05
C LEU A 49 -23.47 -1.89 -15.85
N THR A 50 -23.36 -2.75 -16.88
CA THR A 50 -24.49 -3.14 -17.74
C THR A 50 -25.46 -4.10 -17.03
N SER A 51 -25.06 -4.70 -15.90
CA SER A 51 -25.91 -5.62 -15.14
C SER A 51 -27.24 -4.97 -14.74
N LYS A 52 -28.35 -5.70 -14.91
CA LYS A 52 -29.69 -5.28 -14.46
C LYS A 52 -29.89 -5.37 -12.94
N ALA A 53 -28.86 -5.79 -12.18
CA ALA A 53 -28.95 -5.92 -10.73
C ALA A 53 -29.11 -4.55 -10.04
N ASN A 54 -29.94 -4.52 -8.99
CA ASN A 54 -30.13 -3.33 -8.15
C ASN A 54 -29.03 -3.15 -7.09
N LEU A 55 -28.30 -4.24 -6.79
CA LEU A 55 -27.16 -4.27 -5.89
C LEU A 55 -25.96 -4.88 -6.62
N ILE A 56 -24.85 -4.16 -6.65
CA ILE A 56 -23.58 -4.62 -7.25
C ILE A 56 -22.50 -4.65 -6.17
N LEU A 57 -21.75 -5.75 -6.10
CA LEU A 57 -20.61 -5.90 -5.20
C LEU A 57 -19.33 -5.79 -6.04
N TRP A 58 -18.51 -4.80 -5.76
CA TRP A 58 -17.24 -4.57 -6.42
C TRP A 58 -16.10 -4.91 -5.47
N ASP A 59 -15.22 -5.82 -5.90
CA ASP A 59 -14.04 -6.23 -5.16
C ASP A 59 -12.77 -5.74 -5.88
N GLU A 60 -12.11 -4.74 -5.29
CA GLU A 60 -10.95 -4.00 -5.82
C GLU A 60 -11.10 -3.61 -7.31
N PRO A 61 -12.17 -2.86 -7.68
CA PRO A 61 -12.49 -2.59 -9.08
C PRO A 61 -11.44 -1.73 -9.80
N THR A 62 -10.67 -0.91 -9.07
CA THR A 62 -9.70 0.04 -9.63
C THR A 62 -8.32 -0.56 -9.89
N ASN A 63 -8.05 -1.79 -9.43
CA ASN A 63 -6.76 -2.43 -9.62
C ASN A 63 -6.42 -2.60 -11.10
N HIS A 64 -5.18 -2.26 -11.46
CA HIS A 64 -4.64 -2.36 -12.82
C HIS A 64 -5.40 -1.52 -13.86
N LEU A 65 -6.05 -0.44 -13.44
CA LEU A 65 -6.68 0.54 -14.34
C LEU A 65 -5.86 1.83 -14.45
N ASP A 66 -5.92 2.45 -15.62
CA ASP A 66 -5.44 3.81 -15.86
C ASP A 66 -6.39 4.85 -15.24
N ILE A 67 -5.85 6.02 -14.93
CA ILE A 67 -6.56 7.11 -14.25
C ILE A 67 -7.83 7.51 -15.01
N GLU A 68 -7.76 7.57 -16.34
CA GLU A 68 -8.88 7.97 -17.19
C GLU A 68 -10.04 6.97 -17.12
N THR A 69 -9.71 5.67 -17.09
CA THR A 69 -10.71 4.60 -16.89
C THR A 69 -11.31 4.66 -15.48
N ILE A 70 -10.51 4.95 -14.44
CA ILE A 70 -11.00 5.12 -13.07
C ILE A 70 -11.97 6.30 -13.00
N GLU A 71 -11.63 7.44 -13.60
CA GLU A 71 -12.50 8.62 -13.65
C GLU A 71 -13.83 8.33 -14.37
N ALA A 72 -13.79 7.62 -15.50
CA ALA A 72 -15.00 7.21 -16.21
C ALA A 72 -15.88 6.27 -15.38
N PHE A 73 -15.27 5.33 -14.65
CA PHE A 73 -15.96 4.44 -13.74
C PHE A 73 -16.61 5.19 -12.56
N GLU A 74 -15.88 6.13 -11.95
CA GLU A 74 -16.40 7.00 -10.89
C GLU A 74 -17.62 7.80 -11.34
N GLU A 75 -17.55 8.41 -12.53
CA GLU A 75 -18.67 9.16 -13.07
C GLU A 75 -19.91 8.30 -13.26
N GLU A 76 -19.75 7.07 -13.70
CA GLU A 76 -20.88 6.15 -13.91
C GLU A 76 -21.50 5.71 -12.59
N LEU A 77 -20.69 5.42 -11.57
CA LEU A 77 -21.17 5.10 -10.23
C LEU A 77 -21.91 6.27 -9.57
N LEU A 78 -21.60 7.51 -9.93
CA LEU A 78 -22.31 8.70 -9.44
C LEU A 78 -23.65 8.93 -10.16
N LYS A 79 -23.75 8.53 -11.44
CA LYS A 79 -24.95 8.71 -12.27
C LYS A 79 -25.99 7.60 -12.04
N THR A 80 -25.58 6.44 -11.55
CA THR A 80 -26.47 5.29 -11.37
C THR A 80 -27.36 5.42 -10.12
N ASP A 81 -28.62 5.03 -10.24
CA ASP A 81 -29.55 4.90 -9.10
C ASP A 81 -29.39 3.54 -8.36
N LYS A 82 -28.44 2.70 -8.79
CA LYS A 82 -28.18 1.38 -8.20
C LYS A 82 -27.46 1.51 -6.85
N SER A 83 -27.71 0.56 -5.97
CA SER A 83 -26.90 0.39 -4.76
C SER A 83 -25.64 -0.40 -5.07
N PHE A 84 -24.52 -0.04 -4.45
CA PHE A 84 -23.29 -0.80 -4.57
C PHE A 84 -22.54 -0.90 -3.25
N ILE A 85 -21.76 -1.97 -3.10
CA ILE A 85 -20.75 -2.11 -2.06
C ILE A 85 -19.41 -2.20 -2.78
N VAL A 86 -18.47 -1.33 -2.43
CA VAL A 86 -17.13 -1.31 -3.01
C VAL A 86 -16.14 -1.64 -1.92
N ILE A 87 -15.39 -2.72 -2.12
CA ILE A 87 -14.16 -3.03 -1.38
C ILE A 87 -13.04 -2.42 -2.21
N SER A 88 -12.34 -1.43 -1.67
CA SER A 88 -11.18 -0.85 -2.34
C SER A 88 -10.17 -0.26 -1.37
N HIS A 89 -8.90 -0.28 -1.76
CA HIS A 89 -7.85 0.51 -1.13
C HIS A 89 -7.71 1.93 -1.70
N ASP A 90 -8.46 2.27 -2.76
CA ASP A 90 -8.44 3.59 -3.38
C ASP A 90 -9.27 4.61 -2.58
N ARG A 91 -8.54 5.51 -1.90
CA ARG A 91 -9.12 6.57 -1.08
C ARG A 91 -9.88 7.61 -1.91
N TYR A 92 -9.50 7.84 -3.15
CA TYR A 92 -10.14 8.82 -4.02
C TYR A 92 -11.52 8.33 -4.47
N LEU A 93 -11.58 7.10 -4.98
CA LEU A 93 -12.83 6.42 -5.34
C LEU A 93 -13.79 6.38 -4.16
N LEU A 94 -13.35 5.86 -3.00
CA LEU A 94 -14.19 5.77 -1.81
C LEU A 94 -14.68 7.14 -1.34
N SER A 95 -13.82 8.16 -1.37
CA SER A 95 -14.20 9.50 -0.93
C SER A 95 -15.22 10.16 -1.85
N LYS A 96 -15.18 9.88 -3.15
CA LYS A 96 -16.04 10.53 -4.15
C LYS A 96 -17.39 9.83 -4.29
N VAL A 97 -17.39 8.50 -4.26
CA VAL A 97 -18.54 7.67 -4.65
C VAL A 97 -19.34 7.16 -3.45
N THR A 98 -18.71 6.92 -2.29
CA THR A 98 -19.38 6.28 -1.15
C THR A 98 -19.90 7.31 -0.13
N ASN A 99 -21.02 6.98 0.51
CA ASN A 99 -21.65 7.79 1.56
C ASN A 99 -21.73 7.08 2.93
N LYS A 100 -21.25 5.85 3.00
CA LYS A 100 -21.20 5.02 4.21
C LYS A 100 -19.96 4.12 4.13
N ILE A 101 -19.17 4.14 5.19
CA ILE A 101 -17.94 3.36 5.31
C ILE A 101 -18.16 2.24 6.33
N PHE A 102 -17.81 1.02 5.93
CA PHE A 102 -17.64 -0.09 6.86
C PHE A 102 -16.15 -0.33 7.05
N HIS A 103 -15.65 -0.11 8.26
CA HIS A 103 -14.27 -0.43 8.61
C HIS A 103 -14.24 -1.71 9.44
N ILE A 104 -13.56 -2.72 8.90
CA ILE A 104 -13.39 -4.03 9.51
C ILE A 104 -12.01 -4.05 10.16
N ASN A 105 -11.96 -4.17 11.49
CA ASN A 105 -10.72 -4.27 12.24
C ASN A 105 -10.84 -5.37 13.30
N ARG A 106 -9.95 -6.37 13.27
CA ARG A 106 -9.87 -7.47 14.26
C ARG A 106 -11.23 -8.07 14.63
N SER A 107 -11.97 -8.49 13.61
CA SER A 107 -13.30 -9.10 13.72
C SER A 107 -14.43 -8.18 14.21
N GLU A 108 -14.16 -6.89 14.44
CA GLU A 108 -15.17 -5.87 14.69
C GLU A 108 -15.45 -5.07 13.42
N ILE A 109 -16.74 -4.84 13.14
CA ILE A 109 -17.18 -4.01 12.02
C ILE A 109 -17.75 -2.72 12.58
N THR A 110 -17.11 -1.60 12.25
CA THR A 110 -17.61 -0.27 12.59
C THR A 110 -18.22 0.37 11.34
N ALA A 111 -19.43 0.91 11.48
CA ALA A 111 -20.11 1.63 10.40
C ALA A 111 -20.04 3.13 10.67
N TYR A 112 -19.61 3.89 9.67
CA TYR A 112 -19.57 5.35 9.69
C TYR A 112 -20.43 5.90 8.55
N LYS A 113 -21.24 6.92 8.83
CA LYS A 113 -22.07 7.60 7.83
C LYS A 113 -21.37 8.89 7.42
N GLY A 114 -20.96 8.99 6.16
CA GLY A 114 -20.17 10.10 5.62
C GLY A 114 -19.22 9.62 4.52
N SER A 115 -18.47 10.55 3.94
CA SER A 115 -17.44 10.21 2.96
C SER A 115 -16.24 9.54 3.63
N TYR A 116 -15.38 8.92 2.84
CA TYR A 116 -14.10 8.41 3.34
C TYR A 116 -13.20 9.52 3.91
N ALA A 117 -13.22 10.73 3.33
CA ALA A 117 -12.45 11.87 3.86
C ALA A 117 -12.90 12.28 5.27
N ASP A 118 -14.21 12.30 5.51
CA ASP A 118 -14.78 12.57 6.84
C ASP A 118 -14.39 11.47 7.83
N TYR A 119 -14.39 10.22 7.36
CA TYR A 119 -14.02 9.07 8.16
C TYR A 119 -12.55 9.14 8.63
N ILE A 120 -11.63 9.51 7.74
CA ILE A 120 -10.21 9.70 8.09
C ILE A 120 -10.04 10.83 9.10
N THR A 121 -10.72 11.96 8.89
CA THR A 121 -10.70 13.07 9.85
C THR A 121 -11.21 12.65 11.22
N PHE A 122 -12.27 11.83 11.26
CA PHE A 122 -12.79 11.25 12.49
C PHE A 122 -11.75 10.33 13.16
N LEU A 123 -11.09 9.44 12.41
CA LEU A 123 -10.03 8.57 12.93
C LEU A 123 -8.85 9.36 13.50
N ASP A 124 -8.38 10.38 12.79
CA ASP A 124 -7.28 11.24 13.24
C ASP A 124 -7.61 11.94 14.57
N SER A 125 -8.85 12.46 14.68
CA SER A 125 -9.31 13.10 15.92
C SER A 125 -9.35 12.13 17.11
N GLN A 126 -9.72 10.87 16.87
CA GLN A 126 -9.71 9.80 17.87
C GLN A 126 -8.29 9.44 18.27
N GLU A 127 -7.37 9.35 17.30
CA GLU A 127 -5.96 9.07 17.56
C GLU A 127 -5.32 10.19 18.39
N GLU A 128 -5.59 11.46 18.08
CA GLU A 128 -5.13 12.60 18.86
C GLU A 128 -5.66 12.58 20.30
N ALA A 129 -6.97 12.36 20.47
CA ALA A 129 -7.59 12.26 21.78
C ALA A 129 -6.95 11.14 22.60
N ARG A 130 -6.67 10.00 21.96
CA ARG A 130 -6.00 8.85 22.54
C ARG A 130 -4.55 9.14 22.91
N LYS A 131 -3.78 9.84 22.05
CA LYS A 131 -2.40 10.31 22.35
C LYS A 131 -2.39 11.24 23.57
N LYS A 132 -3.33 12.19 23.64
CA LYS A 132 -3.51 13.09 24.80
C LYS A 132 -3.83 12.31 26.07
N MET A 133 -4.71 11.32 25.99
CA MET A 133 -5.04 10.44 27.12
C MET A 133 -3.84 9.62 27.60
N LEU A 134 -3.09 9.02 26.67
CA LEU A 134 -1.85 8.30 26.94
C LEU A 134 -0.80 9.17 27.64
N ALA A 135 -0.62 10.41 27.19
CA ALA A 135 0.29 11.37 27.81
C ALA A 135 -0.12 11.68 29.27
N LYS A 136 -1.41 11.90 29.53
CA LYS A 136 -1.94 12.12 30.89
C LYS A 136 -1.68 10.90 31.78
N LEU A 137 -1.96 9.69 31.29
CA LEU A 137 -1.76 8.46 32.05
C LEU A 137 -0.27 8.21 32.36
N ARG A 138 0.63 8.46 31.41
CA ARG A 138 2.09 8.38 31.63
C ARG A 138 2.57 9.34 32.70
N ASN A 139 2.08 10.57 32.69
CA ASN A 139 2.42 11.56 33.72
C ASN A 139 1.94 11.14 35.10
N SER A 140 0.74 10.56 35.21
CA SER A 140 0.25 10.00 36.47
C SER A 140 1.10 8.81 36.91
N LEU A 141 1.39 7.88 35.99
CA LEU A 141 2.21 6.71 36.29
C LEU A 141 3.59 7.12 36.81
N LYS A 142 4.23 8.13 36.20
CA LYS A 142 5.52 8.67 36.65
C LYS A 142 5.46 9.14 38.11
N ARG A 143 4.44 9.94 38.48
CA ARG A 143 4.25 10.43 39.85
C ARG A 143 4.08 9.29 40.86
N GLU A 144 3.25 8.31 40.52
CA GLU A 144 3.05 7.12 41.36
C GLU A 144 4.33 6.27 41.47
N THR A 145 5.13 6.17 40.40
CA THR A 145 6.40 5.43 40.40
C THR A 145 7.42 6.11 41.31
N ASP A 146 7.51 7.45 41.25
CA ASP A 146 8.38 8.24 42.13
C ASP A 146 7.96 8.09 43.61
N TRP A 147 6.66 8.03 43.90
CA TRP A 147 6.15 7.73 45.24
C TRP A 147 6.53 6.31 45.71
N MET A 148 6.41 5.30 44.84
CA MET A 148 6.81 3.92 45.16
C MET A 148 8.31 3.81 45.48
N ARG A 149 9.15 4.59 44.78
CA ARG A 149 10.62 4.65 45.01
C ARG A 149 11.01 5.30 46.33
N GLN A 150 10.18 6.19 46.88
CA GLN A 150 10.42 6.84 48.18
C GLN A 150 10.27 5.91 49.39
N GLY A 151 9.91 4.64 49.17
CA GLY A 151 9.84 3.62 50.22
C GLY A 151 8.49 3.61 50.93
N ILE A 152 7.68 2.59 50.63
CA ILE A 152 6.34 2.42 51.20
C ILE A 152 6.46 2.01 52.67
N LYS A 153 6.01 2.85 53.61
CA LYS A 153 5.70 2.41 54.98
C LYS A 153 4.39 1.60 54.94
N ALA A 154 4.48 0.34 54.54
CA ALA A 154 3.35 -0.54 54.23
C ALA A 154 2.61 -1.05 55.48
N ARG A 155 2.05 -0.16 56.32
CA ARG A 155 1.28 -0.55 57.51
C ARG A 155 -0.22 -0.22 57.47
N GLY A 156 -0.77 0.32 56.38
CA GLY A 156 -2.20 0.70 56.29
C GLY A 156 -2.95 0.18 55.05
N THR A 157 -4.27 -0.04 55.19
CA THR A 157 -5.22 -0.40 54.11
C THR A 157 -5.21 0.61 52.96
N ARG A 158 -5.00 1.90 53.25
CA ARG A 158 -4.89 2.97 52.25
C ARG A 158 -3.66 2.83 51.35
N SER A 159 -2.57 2.24 51.87
CA SER A 159 -1.35 1.96 51.09
C SER A 159 -1.51 0.75 50.18
N LYS A 160 -2.27 -0.28 50.60
CA LYS A 160 -2.59 -1.45 49.75
C LYS A 160 -3.41 -1.06 48.51
N LYS A 161 -4.49 -0.29 48.70
CA LYS A 161 -5.35 0.19 47.60
C LYS A 161 -4.59 1.06 46.59
N ARG A 162 -3.56 1.80 47.06
CA ARG A 162 -2.73 2.65 46.18
C ARG A 162 -1.73 1.82 45.35
N VAL A 163 -1.21 0.73 45.89
CA VAL A 163 -0.35 -0.22 45.15
C VAL A 163 -1.17 -0.96 44.09
N GLU A 164 -2.41 -1.33 44.39
CA GLU A 164 -3.34 -1.93 43.43
C GLU A 164 -3.67 -0.96 42.28
N ASN A 165 -4.03 0.29 42.61
CA ASN A 165 -4.23 1.34 41.61
C ASN A 165 -2.98 1.58 40.73
N PHE A 166 -1.77 1.48 41.29
CA PHE A 166 -0.53 1.58 40.51
C PHE A 166 -0.38 0.43 39.50
N LYS A 167 -0.66 -0.81 39.92
CA LYS A 167 -0.63 -1.98 39.03
C LYS A 167 -1.64 -1.83 37.89
N ASP A 168 -2.86 -1.39 38.19
CA ASP A 168 -3.91 -1.15 37.19
C ASP A 168 -3.56 0.00 36.24
N LEU A 169 -2.97 1.06 36.76
CA LEU A 169 -2.51 2.18 35.94
C LEU A 169 -1.36 1.75 35.01
N SER A 170 -0.44 0.95 35.53
CA SER A 170 0.70 0.41 34.77
C SER A 170 0.24 -0.54 33.65
N SER A 171 -0.70 -1.45 33.94
CA SER A 171 -1.26 -2.35 32.93
C SER A 171 -2.00 -1.58 31.84
N LYS A 172 -2.89 -0.64 32.21
CA LYS A 172 -3.60 0.23 31.24
C LYS A 172 -2.65 1.03 30.34
N VAL A 173 -1.59 1.61 30.89
CA VAL A 173 -0.58 2.34 30.10
C VAL A 173 0.14 1.40 29.13
N ASN A 174 0.47 0.18 29.56
CA ASN A 174 1.13 -0.80 28.71
C ASN A 174 0.23 -1.27 27.56
N THR A 175 -1.03 -1.59 27.82
CA THR A 175 -2.01 -2.00 26.80
C THR A 175 -2.26 -0.88 25.78
N LEU A 176 -2.48 0.35 26.26
CA LEU A 176 -2.69 1.49 25.36
C LEU A 176 -1.42 1.82 24.55
N LYS A 177 -0.22 1.58 25.12
CA LYS A 177 1.07 1.78 24.46
C LYS A 177 1.31 0.73 23.38
N SER A 178 1.02 -0.54 23.61
CA SER A 178 1.16 -1.59 22.58
C SER A 178 0.23 -1.33 21.40
N GLU A 179 -1.00 -0.88 21.67
CA GLU A 179 -1.95 -0.50 20.63
C GLU A 179 -1.49 0.74 19.83
N ALA A 180 -0.91 1.75 20.49
CA ALA A 180 -0.40 2.96 19.82
C ALA A 180 0.94 2.75 19.08
N LYS A 181 1.71 1.71 19.42
CA LYS A 181 2.97 1.39 18.74
C LYS A 181 2.74 0.69 17.40
N LYS A 182 1.57 0.09 17.20
CA LYS A 182 1.16 -0.49 15.91
C LYS A 182 0.97 0.59 14.84
N SER A 183 0.61 1.80 15.23
CA SER A 183 0.50 2.96 14.33
C SER A 183 1.75 3.84 14.43
N MET A 184 2.90 3.54 13.81
CA MET A 184 3.93 4.57 13.49
C MET A 184 5.22 4.12 12.76
N GLU A 185 5.70 5.06 11.92
CA GLU A 185 7.06 5.37 11.41
C GLU A 185 7.94 4.21 10.93
N VAL A 186 8.13 4.16 9.61
CA VAL A 186 8.89 3.12 8.91
C VAL A 186 10.28 3.62 8.59
N LEU A 187 11.31 2.98 9.14
CA LEU A 187 12.67 3.46 8.91
C LEU A 187 13.14 3.15 7.49
N ILE A 188 12.99 4.10 6.55
CA ILE A 188 13.68 4.02 5.25
C ILE A 188 15.13 4.43 5.46
N ASN A 189 16.05 3.48 5.23
CA ASN A 189 17.48 3.75 5.32
C ASN A 189 17.94 4.57 4.11
N LYS A 190 18.21 5.85 4.32
CA LYS A 190 18.75 6.75 3.27
C LYS A 190 20.22 6.43 3.00
N SER A 191 20.58 6.38 1.71
CA SER A 191 21.98 6.31 1.32
C SER A 191 22.74 7.60 1.62
N ASN A 192 23.93 7.45 2.23
CA ASN A 192 24.86 8.55 2.54
C ASN A 192 25.65 9.07 1.31
N ARG A 193 25.21 8.75 0.09
CA ARG A 193 25.87 9.15 -1.16
C ARG A 193 25.99 10.66 -1.33
N LYS A 194 27.16 11.15 -1.73
CA LYS A 194 27.43 12.59 -1.99
C LYS A 194 27.12 13.02 -3.43
N THR A 195 27.10 12.08 -4.39
CA THR A 195 26.83 12.35 -5.81
C THR A 195 25.39 12.87 -5.99
N LYS A 196 25.24 14.00 -6.68
CA LYS A 196 23.93 14.62 -6.92
C LYS A 196 23.19 14.02 -8.12
N MET A 197 23.88 13.76 -9.23
CA MET A 197 23.27 13.15 -10.41
C MET A 197 23.37 11.63 -10.30
N LEU A 198 22.25 10.94 -10.47
CA LEU A 198 22.13 9.49 -10.33
C LEU A 198 22.08 8.81 -11.69
N THR A 199 21.20 9.26 -12.57
CA THR A 199 21.07 8.74 -13.94
C THR A 199 20.84 9.88 -14.94
N GLU A 200 21.42 9.79 -16.13
CA GLU A 200 21.21 10.73 -17.23
C GLU A 200 20.97 9.94 -18.53
N PHE A 201 19.94 10.33 -19.27
CA PHE A 201 19.51 9.80 -20.55
C PHE A 201 19.59 10.96 -21.55
N LYS A 202 20.33 10.76 -22.65
CA LYS A 202 20.45 11.74 -23.74
C LYS A 202 20.10 11.12 -25.08
N ASN A 203 19.09 11.68 -25.75
CA ASN A 203 18.56 11.22 -27.03
C ASN A 203 18.32 9.70 -27.04
N VAL A 204 17.75 9.15 -25.96
CA VAL A 204 17.58 7.71 -25.82
C VAL A 204 16.42 7.22 -26.66
N THR A 205 16.66 6.17 -27.43
CA THR A 205 15.65 5.46 -28.20
C THR A 205 15.61 4.00 -27.75
N PHE A 206 14.40 3.46 -27.58
CA PHE A 206 14.20 2.08 -27.15
C PHE A 206 12.97 1.47 -27.84
N SER A 207 13.12 0.21 -28.27
CA SER A 207 12.09 -0.58 -28.94
C SER A 207 12.08 -2.01 -28.40
N TYR A 208 10.90 -2.61 -28.28
CA TYR A 208 10.77 -4.07 -28.10
C TYR A 208 10.59 -4.73 -29.47
N GLY A 209 11.65 -5.38 -29.96
CA GLY A 209 11.67 -5.89 -31.33
C GLY A 209 11.44 -4.73 -32.31
N GLU A 210 10.40 -4.84 -33.13
CA GLU A 210 10.03 -3.80 -34.11
C GLU A 210 9.09 -2.73 -33.54
N ARG A 211 8.60 -2.86 -32.30
CA ARG A 211 7.66 -1.89 -31.71
C ARG A 211 8.45 -0.77 -31.01
N PRO A 212 8.50 0.46 -31.57
CA PRO A 212 9.15 1.58 -30.91
C PRO A 212 8.36 1.97 -29.65
N MET A 213 9.06 2.15 -28.54
CA MET A 213 8.47 2.56 -27.26
C MET A 213 8.84 4.00 -26.91
N PHE A 214 10.13 4.33 -27.02
CA PHE A 214 10.66 5.65 -26.71
C PHE A 214 11.52 6.14 -27.87
N ASN A 215 11.34 7.41 -28.25
CA ASN A 215 12.17 8.07 -29.23
C ASN A 215 12.62 9.42 -28.68
N GLN A 216 13.94 9.68 -28.70
CA GLN A 216 14.54 10.93 -28.22
C GLN A 216 14.17 11.28 -26.76
N LEU A 217 14.31 10.31 -25.86
CA LEU A 217 14.15 10.55 -24.42
C LEU A 217 15.39 11.27 -23.86
N ASP A 218 15.20 12.51 -23.42
CA ASP A 218 16.16 13.28 -22.64
C ASP A 218 15.65 13.43 -21.20
N PHE A 219 16.39 12.89 -20.24
CA PHE A 219 15.97 12.86 -18.84
C PHE A 219 17.19 12.79 -17.91
N ALA A 220 17.12 13.45 -16.75
CA ALA A 220 18.13 13.32 -15.71
C ALA A 220 17.46 13.18 -14.34
N LEU A 221 17.94 12.23 -13.55
CA LEU A 221 17.51 11.98 -12.18
C LEU A 221 18.59 12.44 -11.20
N TYR A 222 18.19 13.25 -10.24
CA TYR A 222 19.04 13.76 -9.17
C TYR A 222 18.63 13.21 -7.81
N LYS A 223 19.58 13.25 -6.87
CA LYS A 223 19.36 12.86 -5.48
C LYS A 223 18.31 13.76 -4.84
N GLY A 224 17.23 13.14 -4.36
CA GLY A 224 16.11 13.82 -3.70
C GLY A 224 14.93 14.10 -4.62
N ASP A 225 15.05 13.82 -5.91
CA ASP A 225 13.93 13.93 -6.84
C ASP A 225 12.82 12.94 -6.44
N LYS A 226 11.57 13.43 -6.46
CA LYS A 226 10.35 12.65 -6.28
C LYS A 226 9.58 12.74 -7.59
N ILE A 227 9.61 11.69 -8.40
CA ILE A 227 9.07 11.69 -9.77
C ILE A 227 7.83 10.81 -9.83
N GLY A 228 6.70 11.40 -10.21
CA GLY A 228 5.49 10.65 -10.58
C GLY A 228 5.52 10.31 -12.07
N VAL A 229 5.27 9.05 -12.41
CA VAL A 229 5.11 8.59 -13.80
C VAL A 229 3.65 8.25 -14.03
N ILE A 230 3.00 8.95 -14.96
CA ILE A 230 1.59 8.76 -15.32
C ILE A 230 1.46 8.37 -16.79
N GLY A 231 0.40 7.64 -17.11
CA GLY A 231 0.09 7.22 -18.48
C GLY A 231 -0.77 5.97 -18.53
N GLU A 232 -1.38 5.73 -19.69
CA GLU A 232 -2.17 4.53 -19.96
C GLU A 232 -1.36 3.24 -19.77
N ASN A 233 -2.05 2.13 -19.50
CA ASN A 233 -1.39 0.84 -19.39
C ASN A 233 -0.85 0.41 -20.76
N GLY A 234 0.35 -0.16 -20.77
CA GLY A 234 1.04 -0.55 -22.01
C GLY A 234 1.79 0.57 -22.73
N VAL A 235 1.71 1.83 -22.29
CA VAL A 235 2.49 2.95 -22.89
C VAL A 235 4.00 2.87 -22.62
N GLY A 236 4.43 1.99 -21.71
CA GLY A 236 5.85 1.75 -21.41
C GLY A 236 6.31 2.22 -20.03
N LYS A 237 5.43 2.56 -19.08
CA LYS A 237 5.79 2.98 -17.71
C LYS A 237 6.83 2.06 -17.04
N SER A 238 6.53 0.76 -16.95
CA SER A 238 7.46 -0.23 -16.38
C SER A 238 8.74 -0.39 -17.23
N THR A 239 8.67 -0.10 -18.53
CA THR A 239 9.87 -0.11 -19.40
C THR A 239 10.79 1.05 -19.07
N LEU A 240 10.24 2.25 -18.86
CA LEU A 240 11.00 3.40 -18.40
C LEU A 240 11.65 3.12 -17.03
N MET A 241 10.90 2.51 -16.11
CA MET A 241 11.43 2.12 -14.80
C MET A 241 12.60 1.13 -14.91
N LYS A 242 12.48 0.09 -15.76
CA LYS A 242 13.56 -0.87 -16.02
C LYS A 242 14.79 -0.23 -16.68
N LEU A 243 14.58 0.77 -17.56
CA LEU A 243 15.66 1.56 -18.15
C LEU A 243 16.39 2.39 -17.07
N ILE A 244 15.66 3.06 -16.18
CA ILE A 244 16.24 3.79 -15.04
C ILE A 244 16.98 2.83 -14.09
N ALA A 245 16.46 1.61 -13.92
CA ALA A 245 17.11 0.56 -13.15
C ALA A 245 18.39 -0.02 -13.81
N GLY A 246 18.69 0.34 -15.06
CA GLY A 246 19.80 -0.22 -15.82
C GLY A 246 19.59 -1.70 -16.22
N GLN A 247 18.36 -2.21 -16.14
CA GLN A 247 18.02 -3.61 -16.47
C GLN A 247 17.78 -3.82 -17.96
N LEU A 248 17.54 -2.75 -18.72
CA LEU A 248 17.34 -2.78 -20.16
C LEU A 248 18.43 -1.99 -20.87
N THR A 249 18.88 -2.53 -22.00
CA THR A 249 19.82 -1.85 -22.89
C THR A 249 19.07 -0.98 -23.89
N VAL A 250 19.48 0.28 -24.02
CA VAL A 250 18.91 1.21 -24.99
C VAL A 250 19.27 0.80 -26.43
N SER A 251 18.37 1.03 -27.37
CA SER A 251 18.60 0.77 -28.80
C SER A 251 19.42 1.88 -29.47
N GLY A 252 19.39 3.09 -28.90
CA GLY A 252 20.18 4.24 -29.35
C GLY A 252 20.24 5.33 -28.28
N GLY A 253 21.16 6.28 -28.46
CA GLY A 253 21.41 7.38 -27.51
C GLY A 253 22.53 7.09 -26.52
N ARG A 254 22.58 7.86 -25.43
CA ARG A 254 23.58 7.69 -24.36
C ARG A 254 22.90 7.67 -22.99
N THR A 255 23.28 6.69 -22.18
CA THR A 255 22.92 6.61 -20.76
C THR A 255 24.16 6.74 -19.89
N LYS A 256 24.01 7.41 -18.76
CA LYS A 256 25.05 7.54 -17.75
C LYS A 256 24.45 7.25 -16.39
N TYR A 257 25.08 6.35 -15.65
CA TYR A 257 24.72 6.00 -14.28
C TYR A 257 25.85 6.44 -13.36
N ALA A 258 25.52 6.82 -12.14
CA ALA A 258 26.52 7.10 -11.13
C ALA A 258 27.19 5.79 -10.66
N ASP A 259 28.47 5.82 -10.30
CA ASP A 259 29.22 4.60 -9.93
C ASP A 259 28.62 3.93 -8.68
N ASP A 260 28.58 2.60 -8.63
CA ASP A 260 28.03 1.81 -7.51
C ASP A 260 26.60 2.24 -7.09
N LEU A 261 25.75 2.55 -8.08
CA LEU A 261 24.36 2.96 -7.84
C LEU A 261 23.54 1.80 -7.26
N LYS A 262 22.99 2.00 -6.06
CA LYS A 262 22.10 1.01 -5.43
C LYS A 262 20.65 1.32 -5.77
N ILE A 263 20.01 0.46 -6.55
CA ILE A 263 18.62 0.62 -6.96
C ILE A 263 17.80 -0.48 -6.29
N CYS A 264 16.72 -0.09 -5.62
CA CYS A 264 15.72 -1.03 -5.14
C CYS A 264 14.46 -0.88 -5.99
N TYR A 265 14.05 -1.97 -6.63
CA TYR A 265 12.90 -2.02 -7.53
C TYR A 265 11.81 -2.87 -6.89
N PHE A 266 10.64 -2.27 -6.68
CA PHE A 266 9.43 -2.98 -6.29
C PHE A 266 8.65 -3.31 -7.56
N SER A 267 8.70 -4.58 -7.97
CA SER A 267 7.96 -5.08 -9.13
C SER A 267 6.76 -5.91 -8.72
N GLN A 268 5.75 -5.97 -9.57
CA GLN A 268 4.61 -6.90 -9.44
C GLN A 268 5.02 -8.37 -9.49
N THR A 269 6.17 -8.67 -10.08
CA THR A 269 6.69 -10.03 -10.11
C THR A 269 7.20 -10.32 -8.71
N LYS A 270 6.34 -10.96 -7.90
CA LYS A 270 6.69 -11.45 -6.57
C LYS A 270 7.97 -12.25 -6.72
N GLU A 271 9.08 -11.74 -6.16
CA GLU A 271 10.24 -12.59 -5.95
C GLU A 271 9.74 -13.82 -5.19
N GLU A 272 10.05 -15.02 -5.70
CA GLU A 272 9.61 -16.27 -5.12
C GLU A 272 10.17 -16.39 -3.70
N LEU A 273 9.44 -15.85 -2.73
CA LEU A 273 9.72 -16.06 -1.33
C LEU A 273 9.55 -17.54 -1.05
N ASN A 274 10.56 -18.14 -0.41
CA ASN A 274 10.45 -19.51 0.04
C ASN A 274 9.34 -19.60 1.11
N LEU A 275 8.23 -20.23 0.74
CA LEU A 275 7.00 -20.28 1.55
C LEU A 275 7.16 -21.10 2.85
N ASP A 276 8.22 -21.90 2.96
CA ASP A 276 8.50 -22.72 4.14
C ASP A 276 9.26 -21.94 5.22
N LYS A 277 9.86 -20.79 4.86
CA LYS A 277 10.59 -19.95 5.81
C LYS A 277 9.65 -19.12 6.68
N THR A 278 10.19 -18.59 7.78
CA THR A 278 9.50 -17.60 8.62
C THR A 278 10.02 -16.17 8.36
N PRO A 279 9.24 -15.12 8.67
CA PRO A 279 9.74 -13.73 8.58
C PRO A 279 11.02 -13.51 9.38
N PHE A 280 11.13 -14.15 10.54
CA PHE A 280 12.30 -14.08 11.40
C PHE A 280 13.56 -14.63 10.70
N GLU A 281 13.45 -15.79 10.05
CA GLU A 281 14.55 -16.41 9.31
C GLU A 281 14.96 -15.58 8.09
N LEU A 282 14.01 -14.97 7.38
CA LEU A 282 14.30 -14.18 6.17
C LEU A 282 15.04 -12.88 6.46
N LEU A 283 14.80 -12.27 7.63
CA LEU A 283 15.37 -10.97 7.96
C LEU A 283 16.58 -11.07 8.88
N GLY A 284 16.55 -11.98 9.86
CA GLY A 284 17.58 -12.13 10.87
C GLY A 284 18.71 -13.08 10.48
N ASP A 285 18.56 -13.87 9.41
CA ASP A 285 19.48 -14.97 9.07
C ASP A 285 19.75 -15.92 10.27
N GLY A 286 18.79 -16.01 11.21
CA GLY A 286 18.91 -16.76 12.46
C GLY A 286 19.36 -15.95 13.69
N GLU A 287 19.62 -14.66 13.55
CA GLU A 287 19.93 -13.74 14.66
C GLU A 287 18.72 -12.93 15.13
N ASP A 288 18.67 -12.61 16.43
CA ASP A 288 17.63 -11.76 17.04
C ASP A 288 17.75 -10.28 16.65
N PHE A 289 18.88 -9.87 16.07
CA PHE A 289 19.20 -8.49 15.75
C PHE A 289 19.54 -8.30 14.27
N ILE A 290 19.04 -7.20 13.71
CA ILE A 290 19.38 -6.72 12.39
C ILE A 290 20.53 -5.74 12.55
N HIS A 291 21.66 -6.07 11.92
CA HIS A 291 22.82 -5.20 11.84
C HIS A 291 22.77 -4.38 10.55
N PHE A 292 22.57 -3.07 10.68
CA PHE A 292 22.60 -2.14 9.57
C PHE A 292 24.03 -1.72 9.25
N LYS A 293 24.32 -1.42 7.98
CA LYS A 293 25.65 -1.00 7.52
C LYS A 293 26.14 0.32 8.13
N ASN A 294 25.22 1.13 8.66
CA ASN A 294 25.52 2.36 9.39
C ASN A 294 25.95 2.12 10.86
N GLY A 295 26.10 0.87 11.30
CA GLY A 295 26.49 0.50 12.67
C GLY A 295 25.33 0.45 13.67
N ARG A 296 24.09 0.71 13.23
CA ARG A 296 22.89 0.56 14.06
C ARG A 296 22.52 -0.93 14.17
N SER A 297 22.08 -1.35 15.34
CA SER A 297 21.47 -2.67 15.56
C SER A 297 20.03 -2.51 16.06
N LEU A 298 19.10 -3.26 15.50
CA LEU A 298 17.70 -3.28 15.95
C LEU A 298 17.21 -4.71 16.10
N HIS A 299 16.48 -5.01 17.16
CA HIS A 299 15.88 -6.34 17.33
C HIS A 299 14.88 -6.64 16.20
N VAL A 300 14.90 -7.85 15.65
CA VAL A 300 14.05 -8.29 14.52
C VAL A 300 12.56 -8.03 14.82
N ALA A 301 12.09 -8.46 16.00
CA ALA A 301 10.72 -8.18 16.41
C ALA A 301 10.38 -6.68 16.53
N SER A 302 11.36 -5.82 16.87
CA SER A 302 11.12 -4.38 16.92
C SER A 302 11.09 -3.74 15.54
N TYR A 303 11.81 -4.30 14.57
CA TYR A 303 11.75 -3.87 13.17
C TYR A 303 10.41 -4.22 12.54
N PHE A 304 9.99 -5.48 12.65
CA PHE A 304 8.75 -5.96 12.09
C PHE A 304 7.48 -5.33 12.71
N GLN A 305 7.58 -4.87 13.97
CA GLN A 305 6.51 -4.06 14.57
C GLN A 305 6.22 -2.76 13.79
N ASN A 306 7.21 -2.17 13.13
CA ASN A 306 7.00 -0.99 12.28
C ASN A 306 6.24 -1.32 10.98
N TYR A 307 6.16 -2.60 10.63
CA TYR A 307 5.44 -3.12 9.46
C TYR A 307 4.18 -3.91 9.85
N LEU A 308 3.63 -3.63 11.05
CA LEU A 308 2.38 -4.18 11.56
C LEU A 308 2.38 -5.68 11.83
N PHE A 309 3.55 -6.31 11.96
CA PHE A 309 3.63 -7.71 12.36
C PHE A 309 3.67 -7.87 13.88
N ASP A 310 2.86 -8.79 14.40
CA ASP A 310 2.89 -9.22 15.80
C ASP A 310 3.96 -10.30 16.03
N GLN A 311 4.43 -10.44 17.29
CA GLN A 311 5.48 -11.41 17.62
C GLN A 311 5.12 -12.86 17.27
N SER A 312 3.83 -13.23 17.38
CA SER A 312 3.36 -14.57 17.00
C SER A 312 3.48 -14.84 15.51
N GLU A 313 3.39 -13.80 14.67
CA GLU A 313 3.43 -13.92 13.22
C GLU A 313 4.87 -14.12 12.71
N LEU A 314 5.88 -13.70 13.47
CA LEU A 314 7.28 -13.80 13.06
C LEU A 314 7.80 -15.23 12.98
N HIS A 315 7.12 -16.17 13.65
CA HIS A 315 7.54 -17.57 13.78
C HIS A 315 6.62 -18.54 13.03
N ARG A 316 5.57 -18.05 12.35
CA ARG A 316 4.72 -18.91 11.52
C ARG A 316 5.26 -18.95 10.07
N PRO A 317 5.09 -20.07 9.34
CA PRO A 317 5.59 -20.19 7.98
C PRO A 317 4.82 -19.28 7.02
N LEU A 318 5.51 -18.79 5.98
CA LEU A 318 4.94 -17.89 4.97
C LEU A 318 3.76 -18.51 4.19
N SER A 319 3.70 -19.84 4.09
CA SER A 319 2.56 -20.56 3.49
C SER A 319 1.21 -20.27 4.16
N SER A 320 1.21 -19.79 5.42
CA SER A 320 0.00 -19.41 6.17
C SER A 320 -0.39 -17.93 6.03
N PHE A 321 0.39 -17.13 5.32
CA PHE A 321 0.17 -15.69 5.18
C PHE A 321 -0.82 -15.41 4.04
N SER A 322 -1.67 -14.43 4.27
CA SER A 322 -2.49 -13.79 3.23
C SER A 322 -1.63 -12.98 2.27
N GLY A 323 -2.18 -12.65 1.08
CA GLY A 323 -1.48 -11.86 0.07
C GLY A 323 -1.00 -10.49 0.59
N GLY A 324 -1.83 -9.78 1.35
CA GLY A 324 -1.46 -8.49 1.94
C GLY A 324 -0.33 -8.61 2.97
N GLU A 325 -0.32 -9.66 3.79
CA GLU A 325 0.77 -9.91 4.73
C GLU A 325 2.08 -10.26 4.01
N ILE A 326 2.02 -11.03 2.91
CA ILE A 326 3.20 -11.31 2.08
C ILE A 326 3.76 -10.00 1.49
N ASN A 327 2.89 -9.11 0.99
CA ASN A 327 3.32 -7.85 0.40
C ASN A 327 3.94 -6.91 1.45
N ARG A 328 3.37 -6.84 2.66
CA ARG A 328 3.98 -6.13 3.80
C ARG A 328 5.35 -6.69 4.19
N LEU A 329 5.50 -8.01 4.16
CA LEU A 329 6.76 -8.66 4.44
C LEU A 329 7.81 -8.34 3.37
N GLN A 330 7.46 -8.42 2.09
CA GLN A 330 8.35 -8.04 0.98
C GLN A 330 8.80 -6.58 1.12
N LEU A 331 7.86 -5.70 1.46
CA LEU A 331 8.16 -4.29 1.72
C LEU A 331 9.16 -4.12 2.87
N ALA A 332 8.97 -4.84 3.97
CA ALA A 332 9.91 -4.85 5.10
C ALA A 332 11.30 -5.40 4.71
N LEU A 333 11.36 -6.48 3.92
CA LEU A 333 12.63 -7.07 3.47
C LEU A 333 13.39 -6.13 2.53
N ASN A 334 12.71 -5.48 1.61
CA ASN A 334 13.31 -4.56 0.66
C ASN A 334 13.82 -3.27 1.33
N LEU A 335 13.04 -2.73 2.27
CA LEU A 335 13.40 -1.52 3.02
C LEU A 335 14.52 -1.73 4.05
N LYS A 336 14.92 -2.97 4.34
CA LYS A 336 16.14 -3.26 5.13
C LYS A 336 17.38 -2.71 4.43
N ASN A 337 17.43 -2.80 3.09
CA ASN A 337 18.57 -2.42 2.30
C ASN A 337 18.64 -0.90 2.09
N GLU A 338 19.86 -0.35 2.12
CA GLU A 338 20.08 1.04 1.70
C GLU A 338 20.03 1.13 0.17
N ALA A 339 19.17 2.00 -0.37
CA ALA A 339 19.13 2.33 -1.79
C ALA A 339 19.32 3.83 -2.06
N ASP A 340 19.92 4.12 -3.21
CA ASP A 340 20.05 5.46 -3.78
C ASP A 340 18.80 5.85 -4.58
N ILE A 341 18.20 4.89 -5.28
CA ILE A 341 16.95 5.04 -6.04
C ILE A 341 15.96 3.98 -5.56
N TRP A 342 14.75 4.44 -5.23
CA TRP A 342 13.61 3.59 -4.95
C TRP A 342 12.63 3.69 -6.11
N ILE A 343 12.34 2.57 -6.76
CA ILE A 343 11.42 2.49 -7.89
C ILE A 343 10.21 1.68 -7.43
N PHE A 344 9.03 2.29 -7.50
CA PHE A 344 7.77 1.66 -7.15
C PHE A 344 6.91 1.50 -8.41
N ASP A 345 6.80 0.28 -8.92
CA ASP A 345 5.97 -0.06 -10.08
C ASP A 345 4.58 -0.50 -9.60
N GLU A 346 3.56 0.33 -9.84
CA GLU A 346 2.18 0.12 -9.37
C GLU A 346 2.03 -0.26 -7.88
N PRO A 347 2.63 0.51 -6.94
CA PRO A 347 2.65 0.14 -5.52
C PRO A 347 1.26 0.06 -4.89
N THR A 348 0.27 0.77 -5.44
CA THR A 348 -1.09 0.82 -4.87
C THR A 348 -1.93 -0.42 -5.18
N ASN A 349 -1.60 -1.19 -6.21
CA ASN A 349 -2.45 -2.30 -6.67
C ASN A 349 -2.38 -3.53 -5.76
N ASP A 350 -1.26 -3.69 -5.05
CA ASP A 350 -0.97 -4.85 -4.21
C ASP A 350 -0.86 -4.49 -2.71
N LEU A 351 -0.91 -3.21 -2.37
CA LEU A 351 -0.72 -2.76 -0.99
C LEU A 351 -2.05 -2.35 -0.37
N ASP A 352 -2.29 -2.87 0.83
CA ASP A 352 -3.43 -2.44 1.63
C ASP A 352 -3.28 -0.97 2.07
N ILE A 353 -4.39 -0.35 2.47
CA ILE A 353 -4.44 1.05 2.93
C ILE A 353 -3.39 1.32 4.03
N GLU A 354 -3.14 0.35 4.90
CA GLU A 354 -2.17 0.45 5.99
C GLU A 354 -0.73 0.50 5.46
N SER A 355 -0.41 -0.33 4.47
CA SER A 355 0.89 -0.37 3.77
C SER A 355 1.14 0.87 2.91
N ILE A 356 0.11 1.38 2.23
CA ILE A 356 0.20 2.65 1.49
C ILE A 356 0.49 3.81 2.45
N GLU A 357 -0.12 3.80 3.63
CA GLU A 357 0.13 4.83 4.65
C GLU A 357 1.55 4.75 5.22
N ILE A 358 2.05 3.53 5.42
CA ILE A 358 3.44 3.24 5.76
C ILE A 358 4.39 3.90 4.73
N LEU A 359 4.15 3.70 3.43
CA LEU A 359 5.00 4.30 2.39
C LEU A 359 4.90 5.83 2.33
N ARG A 360 3.69 6.37 2.51
CA ARG A 360 3.43 7.81 2.37
C ARG A 360 4.05 8.64 3.49
N LYS A 361 4.03 8.16 4.74
CA LYS A 361 4.58 8.89 5.89
C LYS A 361 6.10 9.10 5.80
N GLU A 362 6.80 8.27 5.05
CA GLU A 362 8.27 8.32 4.91
C GLU A 362 8.77 9.02 3.64
N THR A 363 7.92 9.10 2.61
CA THR A 363 8.24 9.76 1.35
C THR A 363 7.85 11.23 1.30
N LEU A 364 7.07 11.72 2.27
CA LEU A 364 6.82 13.16 2.49
C LEU A 364 7.96 13.77 3.29
#